data_AF-A0A9E2YQG5-F1
#
_entry.id   AF-A0A9E2YQG5-F1
#
_cell.length_a   1.000
_cell.length_b   1.000
_cell.length_c   1.000
_cell.angle_alpha   90.00
_cell.angle_beta   90.00
_cell.angle_gamma   90.00
#
_symmetry.space_group_name_H-M   'P 1'
#
loop_
_entity.id
_entity.type
_entity.pdbx_description
1 polymer ?
#
loop_
_entity_poly.entity_id
_entity_poly.type
_entity_poly.pdbx_seq_one_letter_code
_entity_poly.pdbx_strand_id
1 'polypeptide(L)'
;MPRSHAIEDYRNFGIMAHIDAGKTTTTERVLYYSGKSHKIGEVHEGAATMDWMEQEQERGITITSAATTAFWQGKRLNIIDTPGHVDFTIEVERSLRVLDGAVCVLDSNQGVEPQTETVWRQGDKYNVPRIVFCNKMDKTGASFEQCIKDIKERLGARPVPIQLPIGAEAEFKGMVDLVAMKAYVWHDEELGAKFDTVDIPADMKDAAEKARADMIEACAELDDQAMTDYLEGKEIDNATIKKLIRKAVLNATFFPVLCGSAFKNKGVQPLLDAV
;
A
#
# COMPACT_ATOMS: atom_id res chain seq x y z
N MET A 1 -7.16 -25.21 -17.17
CA MET A 1 -5.84 -25.56 -16.60
C MET A 1 -6.01 -25.97 -15.15
N PRO A 2 -5.33 -27.01 -14.65
CA PRO A 2 -5.34 -27.36 -13.23
C PRO A 2 -4.75 -26.21 -12.39
N ARG A 3 -5.21 -26.08 -11.14
CA ARG A 3 -4.70 -25.05 -10.22
C ARG A 3 -3.21 -25.28 -9.94
N SER A 4 -2.40 -24.24 -10.15
CA SER A 4 -0.96 -24.25 -9.85
C SER A 4 -0.62 -24.03 -8.37
N HIS A 5 -1.55 -23.45 -7.61
CA HIS A 5 -1.39 -23.01 -6.22
C HIS A 5 -2.65 -23.37 -5.42
N ALA A 6 -2.55 -23.50 -4.10
CA ALA A 6 -3.71 -23.67 -3.22
C ALA A 6 -4.56 -22.38 -3.19
N ILE A 7 -5.86 -22.47 -2.89
CA ILE A 7 -6.76 -21.29 -2.97
C ILE A 7 -6.32 -20.20 -1.99
N GLU A 8 -5.89 -20.60 -0.80
CA GLU A 8 -5.37 -19.74 0.27
C GLU A 8 -4.12 -18.93 -0.13
N ASP A 9 -3.43 -19.32 -1.20
CA ASP A 9 -2.25 -18.65 -1.74
C ASP A 9 -2.58 -17.64 -2.85
N TYR A 10 -3.86 -17.48 -3.21
CA TYR A 10 -4.30 -16.46 -4.15
C TYR A 10 -4.47 -15.12 -3.43
N ARG A 11 -4.07 -14.04 -4.10
CA ARG A 11 -4.36 -12.65 -3.73
C ARG A 11 -4.98 -11.98 -4.93
N ASN A 12 -6.30 -11.78 -4.92
CA ASN A 12 -7.01 -11.04 -5.96
C ASN A 12 -7.23 -9.62 -5.45
N PHE A 13 -6.45 -8.65 -5.93
CA PHE A 13 -6.55 -7.29 -5.44
C PHE A 13 -6.45 -6.25 -6.54
N GLY A 14 -7.07 -5.09 -6.28
CA GLY A 14 -6.98 -3.93 -7.17
C GLY A 14 -6.12 -2.82 -6.59
N ILE A 15 -5.58 -1.97 -7.45
CA ILE A 15 -4.91 -0.73 -7.04
C ILE A 15 -5.88 0.42 -7.30
N MET A 16 -6.32 1.09 -6.25
CA MET A 16 -7.35 2.14 -6.28
C MET A 16 -6.79 3.47 -5.76
N ALA A 17 -7.11 4.58 -6.43
CA ALA A 17 -6.62 5.92 -6.08
C ALA A 17 -7.28 7.00 -6.94
N HIS A 18 -7.10 8.26 -6.56
CA HIS A 18 -7.35 9.42 -7.43
C HIS A 18 -6.36 9.49 -8.60
N ILE A 19 -6.64 10.41 -9.55
CA ILE A 19 -5.80 10.66 -10.73
C ILE A 19 -4.40 11.08 -10.27
N ASP A 20 -3.35 10.68 -11.00
CA ASP A 20 -1.97 11.02 -10.70
C ASP A 20 -1.40 10.55 -9.36
N ALA A 21 -2.13 9.85 -8.48
CA ALA A 21 -1.58 9.29 -7.23
C ALA A 21 -0.45 8.25 -7.45
N GLY A 22 -0.25 7.79 -8.70
CA GLY A 22 0.77 6.83 -9.08
C GLY A 22 0.32 5.37 -9.03
N LYS A 23 -0.95 5.09 -9.37
CA LYS A 23 -1.48 3.70 -9.49
C LYS A 23 -0.68 2.89 -10.49
N THR A 24 -0.68 3.31 -11.75
CA THR A 24 0.01 2.62 -12.84
C THR A 24 1.50 2.46 -12.55
N THR A 25 2.15 3.51 -12.04
CA THR A 25 3.56 3.42 -11.61
C THR A 25 3.76 2.36 -10.53
N THR A 26 2.88 2.30 -9.53
CA THR A 26 2.94 1.28 -8.48
C THR A 26 2.73 -0.12 -9.08
N THR A 27 1.74 -0.29 -9.95
CA THR A 27 1.48 -1.54 -10.68
C THR A 27 2.71 -2.01 -11.46
N GLU A 28 3.32 -1.13 -12.25
CA GLU A 28 4.53 -1.44 -13.03
C GLU A 28 5.71 -1.86 -12.14
N ARG A 29 5.92 -1.18 -11.00
CA ARG A 29 6.95 -1.59 -10.03
C ARG A 29 6.65 -2.96 -9.43
N VAL A 30 5.38 -3.28 -9.14
CA VAL A 30 4.98 -4.62 -8.68
C VAL A 30 5.30 -5.69 -9.73
N LEU A 31 5.03 -5.42 -11.01
CA LEU A 31 5.34 -6.35 -12.09
C LEU A 31 6.85 -6.55 -12.29
N TYR A 32 7.64 -5.50 -12.09
CA TYR A 32 9.10 -5.59 -12.12
C TYR A 32 9.66 -6.41 -10.96
N TYR A 33 9.28 -6.08 -9.71
CA TYR A 33 9.81 -6.75 -8.53
C TYR A 33 9.37 -8.21 -8.40
N SER A 34 8.18 -8.56 -8.91
CA SER A 34 7.75 -9.96 -9.03
C SER A 34 8.47 -10.74 -10.14
N GLY A 35 9.35 -10.09 -10.91
CA GLY A 35 10.09 -10.71 -12.01
C GLY A 35 9.27 -10.98 -13.26
N LYS A 36 8.03 -10.46 -13.34
CA LYS A 36 7.16 -10.65 -14.50
C LYS A 36 7.54 -9.76 -15.66
N SER A 37 7.91 -8.51 -15.38
CA SER A 37 8.44 -7.60 -16.39
C SER A 37 9.93 -7.39 -16.17
N HIS A 38 10.71 -7.47 -17.25
CA HIS A 38 12.14 -7.16 -17.25
C HIS A 38 12.42 -5.71 -17.71
N LYS A 39 11.38 -4.95 -18.06
CA LYS A 39 11.44 -3.53 -18.38
C LYS A 39 10.46 -2.78 -17.49
N ILE A 40 10.87 -1.62 -17.00
CA ILE A 40 9.94 -0.70 -16.37
C ILE A 40 9.49 0.27 -17.45
N GLY A 41 8.20 0.23 -17.78
CA GLY A 41 7.60 1.27 -18.57
C GLY A 41 7.52 2.54 -17.73
N GLU A 42 8.23 3.60 -18.11
CA GLU A 42 7.92 4.91 -17.56
C GLU A 42 6.61 5.40 -18.18
N VAL A 43 5.59 5.58 -17.34
CA VAL A 43 4.26 6.07 -17.76
C VAL A 43 4.39 7.43 -18.48
N HIS A 44 5.37 8.25 -18.06
CA HIS A 44 5.65 9.55 -18.67
C HIS A 44 6.27 9.49 -20.07
N GLU A 45 6.86 8.36 -20.47
CA GLU A 45 7.42 8.16 -21.81
C GLU A 45 6.47 7.38 -22.74
N GLY A 46 5.22 7.15 -22.31
CA GLY A 46 4.23 6.37 -23.09
C GLY A 46 4.55 4.87 -23.17
N ALA A 47 5.45 4.37 -22.31
CA ALA A 47 5.94 2.99 -22.36
C ALA A 47 5.27 2.06 -21.31
N ALA A 48 4.23 2.53 -20.60
CA ALA A 48 3.51 1.72 -19.62
C ALA A 48 2.90 0.49 -20.28
N THR A 49 3.13 -0.70 -19.71
CA THR A 49 2.65 -1.96 -20.28
C THR A 49 1.15 -2.14 -20.02
N MET A 50 0.65 -1.53 -18.94
CA MET A 50 -0.76 -1.62 -18.54
C MET A 50 -1.68 -0.65 -19.29
N ASP A 51 -1.17 0.53 -19.67
CA ASP A 51 -1.89 1.51 -20.50
C ASP A 51 -1.62 1.22 -21.98
N TRP A 52 -2.35 0.26 -22.54
CA TRP A 52 -2.10 -0.27 -23.89
C TRP A 52 -2.87 0.49 -24.98
N MET A 53 -3.90 1.26 -24.62
CA MET A 53 -4.63 2.09 -25.59
C MET A 53 -3.83 3.37 -25.91
N GLU A 54 -3.79 3.76 -27.18
CA GLU A 54 -3.12 4.98 -27.63
C GLU A 54 -3.67 6.22 -26.91
N GLN A 55 -4.98 6.26 -26.61
CA GLN A 55 -5.57 7.36 -25.83
C GLN A 55 -5.15 7.39 -24.35
N GLU A 56 -4.84 6.23 -23.75
CA GLU A 56 -4.34 6.17 -22.37
C GLU A 56 -2.91 6.73 -22.31
N GLN A 57 -2.07 6.37 -23.28
CA GLN A 57 -0.69 6.86 -23.41
C GLN A 57 -0.64 8.35 -23.75
N GLU A 58 -1.48 8.83 -24.67
CA GLU A 58 -1.55 10.25 -25.06
C GLU A 58 -2.00 11.16 -23.90
N ARG A 59 -2.90 10.66 -23.04
CA ARG A 59 -3.52 11.46 -21.97
C ARG A 59 -2.90 11.21 -20.60
N GLY A 60 -2.04 10.19 -20.46
CA GLY A 60 -1.44 9.80 -19.18
C GLY A 60 -2.46 9.33 -18.13
N ILE A 61 -3.59 8.75 -18.56
CA ILE A 61 -4.64 8.25 -17.66
C ILE A 61 -5.01 6.81 -18.00
N THR A 62 -5.30 6.02 -16.98
CA THR A 62 -5.87 4.67 -17.14
C THR A 62 -7.37 4.77 -17.39
N ILE A 63 -7.83 4.23 -18.53
CA ILE A 63 -9.23 4.26 -18.98
C ILE A 63 -9.88 2.89 -18.75
N THR A 64 -9.18 1.81 -19.06
CA THR A 64 -9.69 0.43 -18.93
C THR A 64 -8.97 -0.36 -17.85
N SER A 65 -9.73 -1.16 -17.09
CA SER A 65 -9.11 -2.05 -16.11
C SER A 65 -8.28 -3.15 -16.78
N ALA A 66 -6.99 -3.19 -16.47
CA ALA A 66 -6.08 -4.24 -16.95
C ALA A 66 -5.81 -5.26 -15.85
N ALA A 67 -5.96 -6.55 -16.17
CA ALA A 67 -5.72 -7.65 -15.25
C ALA A 67 -4.41 -8.37 -15.55
N THR A 68 -3.60 -8.63 -14.53
CA THR A 68 -2.28 -9.24 -14.69
C THR A 68 -1.95 -10.16 -13.51
N THR A 69 -1.37 -11.33 -13.80
CA THR A 69 -0.93 -12.28 -12.75
C THR A 69 0.57 -12.18 -12.48
N ALA A 70 0.99 -11.98 -11.24
CA ALA A 70 2.37 -11.98 -10.77
C ALA A 70 2.59 -13.01 -9.63
N PHE A 71 3.84 -13.24 -9.23
CA PHE A 71 4.19 -14.15 -8.14
C PHE A 71 5.11 -13.46 -7.14
N TRP A 72 4.81 -13.59 -5.85
CA TRP A 72 5.59 -12.99 -4.77
C TRP A 72 5.56 -13.91 -3.55
N GLN A 73 6.72 -14.25 -2.98
CA GLN A 73 6.83 -15.06 -1.75
C GLN A 73 5.97 -16.35 -1.77
N GLY A 74 5.91 -17.05 -2.90
CA GLY A 74 5.09 -18.27 -3.08
C GLY A 74 3.58 -18.04 -3.18
N LYS A 75 3.13 -16.78 -3.24
CA LYS A 75 1.73 -16.39 -3.47
C LYS A 75 1.52 -16.00 -4.92
N ARG A 76 0.32 -16.29 -5.42
CA ARG A 76 -0.13 -15.85 -6.74
C ARG A 76 -0.93 -14.57 -6.60
N LEU A 77 -0.41 -13.50 -7.17
CA LEU A 77 -1.04 -12.18 -7.19
C LEU A 77 -1.82 -12.03 -8.49
N ASN A 78 -3.12 -11.76 -8.42
CA ASN A 78 -3.93 -11.35 -9.56
C ASN A 78 -4.32 -9.89 -9.32
N ILE A 79 -3.71 -9.00 -10.09
CA ILE A 79 -3.76 -7.56 -9.92
C ILE A 79 -4.70 -7.01 -10.97
N ILE A 80 -5.62 -6.13 -10.54
CA ILE A 80 -6.43 -5.32 -11.45
C ILE A 80 -6.03 -3.86 -11.25
N ASP A 81 -5.44 -3.26 -12.27
CA ASP A 81 -5.23 -1.81 -12.26
C ASP A 81 -6.56 -1.12 -12.55
N THR A 82 -7.01 -0.23 -11.67
CA THR A 82 -8.34 0.40 -11.79
C THR A 82 -8.23 1.86 -12.23
N PRO A 83 -9.16 2.35 -13.08
CA PRO A 83 -9.17 3.76 -13.47
C PRO A 83 -9.25 4.70 -12.26
N GLY A 84 -8.50 5.81 -12.33
CA GLY A 84 -8.51 6.84 -11.28
C GLY A 84 -9.48 7.98 -11.50
N HIS A 85 -9.97 8.11 -12.73
CA HIS A 85 -10.79 9.23 -13.15
C HIS A 85 -12.26 8.98 -12.79
N VAL A 86 -12.95 10.02 -12.34
CA VAL A 86 -14.38 9.97 -11.96
C VAL A 86 -15.30 9.54 -13.11
N ASP A 87 -14.87 9.81 -14.34
CA ASP A 87 -15.62 9.48 -15.56
C ASP A 87 -15.67 7.97 -15.82
N PHE A 88 -14.79 7.19 -15.20
CA PHE A 88 -14.71 5.73 -15.33
C PHE A 88 -15.14 5.01 -14.05
N THR A 89 -15.98 5.64 -13.23
CA THR A 89 -16.51 5.07 -11.98
C THR A 89 -17.21 3.72 -12.17
N ILE A 90 -17.81 3.45 -13.33
CA ILE A 90 -18.42 2.15 -13.65
C ILE A 90 -17.38 1.01 -13.73
N GLU A 91 -16.22 1.28 -14.33
CA GLU A 91 -15.10 0.31 -14.39
C GLU A 91 -14.55 0.03 -12.99
N VAL A 92 -14.46 1.06 -12.15
CA VAL A 92 -14.02 0.94 -10.75
C VAL A 92 -15.02 0.09 -9.95
N GLU A 93 -16.33 0.36 -10.05
CA GLU A 93 -17.35 -0.48 -9.37
C GLU A 93 -17.30 -1.93 -9.85
N ARG A 94 -17.14 -2.15 -11.16
CA ARG A 94 -17.04 -3.51 -11.72
C ARG A 94 -15.82 -4.25 -11.20
N SER A 95 -14.69 -3.55 -11.09
CA SER A 95 -13.44 -4.11 -10.58
C SER A 95 -13.58 -4.47 -9.10
N LEU A 96 -14.05 -3.55 -8.26
CA LEU A 96 -14.22 -3.76 -6.82
C LEU A 96 -15.17 -4.92 -6.46
N ARG A 97 -16.13 -5.24 -7.32
CA ARG A 97 -17.04 -6.40 -7.12
C ARG A 97 -16.39 -7.77 -7.31
N VAL A 98 -15.25 -7.83 -8.00
CA VAL A 98 -14.56 -9.09 -8.35
C VAL A 98 -13.30 -9.28 -7.49
N LEU A 99 -12.84 -8.22 -6.84
CA LEU A 99 -11.64 -8.21 -6.03
C LEU A 99 -11.90 -8.68 -4.60
N ASP A 100 -10.98 -9.46 -4.04
CA ASP A 100 -11.02 -9.90 -2.64
C ASP A 100 -10.34 -8.89 -1.69
N GLY A 101 -9.65 -7.90 -2.25
CA GLY A 101 -9.01 -6.81 -1.50
C GLY A 101 -8.54 -5.68 -2.42
N ALA A 102 -8.03 -4.59 -1.85
CA ALA A 102 -7.47 -3.50 -2.62
C ALA A 102 -6.33 -2.76 -1.89
N VAL A 103 -5.44 -2.16 -2.66
CA VAL A 103 -4.44 -1.21 -2.19
C VAL A 103 -4.93 0.19 -2.55
N CYS A 104 -5.21 1.01 -1.54
CA CYS A 104 -5.56 2.41 -1.72
C CYS A 104 -4.28 3.25 -1.76
N VAL A 105 -3.93 3.78 -2.94
CA VAL A 105 -2.76 4.63 -3.13
C VAL A 105 -3.15 6.09 -2.94
N LEU A 106 -2.35 6.84 -2.19
CA LEU A 106 -2.52 8.28 -1.96
C LEU A 106 -1.25 9.02 -2.41
N ASP A 107 -1.39 10.20 -3.01
CA ASP A 107 -0.26 11.14 -3.20
C ASP A 107 0.02 11.80 -1.85
N SER A 108 1.20 11.55 -1.27
CA SER A 108 1.55 12.06 0.05
C SER A 108 1.61 13.58 0.17
N ASN A 109 1.68 14.31 -0.95
CA ASN A 109 1.60 15.77 -0.95
C ASN A 109 0.14 16.27 -0.84
N GLN A 110 -0.80 15.57 -1.48
CA GLN A 110 -2.20 16.00 -1.57
C GLN A 110 -3.12 15.33 -0.52
N GLY A 111 -2.71 14.19 0.02
CA GLY A 111 -3.51 13.44 0.99
C GLY A 111 -4.78 12.85 0.37
N VAL A 112 -5.92 13.01 1.06
CA VAL A 112 -7.21 12.52 0.58
C VAL A 112 -7.93 13.57 -0.26
N GLU A 113 -8.04 13.30 -1.56
CA GLU A 113 -8.80 14.12 -2.51
C GLU A 113 -10.28 13.72 -2.62
N PRO A 114 -11.18 14.58 -3.14
CA PRO A 114 -12.60 14.25 -3.34
C PRO A 114 -12.84 12.97 -4.17
N GLN A 115 -11.98 12.70 -5.15
CA GLN A 115 -12.02 11.46 -5.93
C GLN A 115 -11.65 10.25 -5.07
N THR A 116 -10.71 10.40 -4.14
CA THR A 116 -10.34 9.35 -3.18
C THR A 116 -11.55 8.98 -2.31
N GLU A 117 -12.31 9.96 -1.82
CA GLU A 117 -13.55 9.69 -1.07
C GLU A 117 -14.56 8.87 -1.87
N THR A 118 -14.70 9.18 -3.16
CA THR A 118 -15.63 8.48 -4.05
C THR A 118 -15.24 7.00 -4.20
N VAL A 119 -13.97 6.72 -4.50
CA VAL A 119 -13.49 5.34 -4.66
C VAL A 119 -13.47 4.61 -3.31
N TRP A 120 -13.20 5.32 -2.22
CA TRP A 120 -13.29 4.75 -0.87
C TRP A 120 -14.71 4.28 -0.53
N ARG A 121 -15.72 5.10 -0.80
CA ARG A 121 -17.14 4.73 -0.61
C ARG A 121 -17.55 3.55 -1.48
N GLN A 122 -17.00 3.42 -2.69
CA GLN A 122 -17.23 2.24 -3.52
C GLN A 122 -16.60 0.99 -2.90
N GLY A 123 -15.41 1.09 -2.32
CA GLY A 123 -14.79 0.03 -1.53
C GLY A 123 -15.63 -0.38 -0.32
N ASP A 124 -16.18 0.60 0.41
CA ASP A 124 -17.08 0.36 1.56
C ASP A 124 -18.37 -0.35 1.12
N LYS A 125 -18.99 0.08 0.02
CA LYS A 125 -20.22 -0.50 -0.53
C LYS A 125 -20.10 -2.00 -0.81
N TYR A 126 -18.93 -2.46 -1.20
CA TYR A 126 -18.66 -3.88 -1.50
C TYR A 126 -17.88 -4.59 -0.39
N ASN A 127 -17.67 -3.95 0.76
CA ASN A 127 -16.89 -4.46 1.89
C ASN A 127 -15.50 -4.97 1.48
N VAL A 128 -14.83 -4.26 0.57
CA VAL A 128 -13.51 -4.67 0.07
C VAL A 128 -12.46 -4.40 1.15
N PRO A 129 -11.76 -5.42 1.65
CA PRO A 129 -10.62 -5.26 2.57
C PRO A 129 -9.54 -4.41 1.92
N ARG A 130 -8.98 -3.44 2.65
CA ARG A 130 -8.03 -2.48 2.08
C ARG A 130 -6.80 -2.26 2.96
N ILE A 131 -5.69 -2.02 2.30
CA ILE A 131 -4.49 -1.41 2.90
C ILE A 131 -4.22 -0.08 2.22
N VAL A 132 -3.54 0.85 2.89
CA VAL A 132 -3.25 2.18 2.35
C VAL A 132 -1.76 2.33 2.08
N PHE A 133 -1.41 2.88 0.91
CA PHE A 133 -0.03 3.18 0.51
C PHE A 133 0.11 4.68 0.22
N CYS A 134 0.75 5.40 1.12
CA CYS A 134 1.14 6.80 0.96
C CYS A 134 2.36 6.87 0.03
N ASN A 135 2.08 7.13 -1.25
CA ASN A 135 3.05 7.15 -2.33
C ASN A 135 3.63 8.55 -2.56
N LYS A 136 4.70 8.65 -3.35
CA LYS A 136 5.40 9.90 -3.67
C LYS A 136 5.93 10.63 -2.43
N MET A 137 6.42 9.87 -1.45
CA MET A 137 7.11 10.42 -0.28
C MET A 137 8.36 11.26 -0.64
N ASP A 138 8.85 11.16 -1.87
CA ASP A 138 9.95 11.93 -2.43
C ASP A 138 9.58 13.34 -2.94
N LYS A 139 8.28 13.63 -3.08
CA LYS A 139 7.79 14.91 -3.62
C LYS A 139 7.86 16.01 -2.56
N THR A 140 8.19 17.24 -2.96
CA THR A 140 8.11 18.41 -2.08
C THR A 140 6.70 18.54 -1.49
N GLY A 141 6.60 18.81 -0.18
CA GLY A 141 5.34 18.87 0.54
C GLY A 141 4.75 17.50 0.89
N ALA A 142 5.44 16.38 0.62
CA ALA A 142 4.97 15.06 1.03
C ALA A 142 4.92 14.94 2.56
N SER A 143 3.74 14.58 3.09
CA SER A 143 3.51 14.40 4.52
C SER A 143 2.70 13.14 4.81
N PHE A 144 3.38 12.18 5.44
CA PHE A 144 2.74 10.94 5.89
C PHE A 144 1.72 11.19 7.00
N GLU A 145 2.04 12.09 7.94
CA GLU A 145 1.14 12.48 9.03
C GLU A 145 -0.14 13.13 8.51
N GLN A 146 -0.03 13.99 7.48
CA GLN A 146 -1.18 14.61 6.86
C GLN A 146 -2.07 13.56 6.18
N CYS A 147 -1.50 12.56 5.51
CA CYS A 147 -2.29 11.46 4.93
C CYS A 147 -3.07 10.71 6.00
N ILE A 148 -2.44 10.37 7.14
CA ILE A 148 -3.10 9.68 8.26
C ILE A 148 -4.26 10.54 8.79
N LYS A 149 -4.01 11.84 9.00
CA LYS A 149 -5.02 12.78 9.47
C LYS A 149 -6.20 12.85 8.51
N ASP A 150 -5.93 12.98 7.21
CA ASP A 150 -6.96 13.09 6.17
C ASP A 150 -7.78 11.81 6.04
N ILE A 151 -7.17 10.63 6.15
CA ILE A 151 -7.91 9.35 6.16
C ILE A 151 -8.91 9.32 7.34
N LYS A 152 -8.49 9.83 8.51
CA LYS A 152 -9.37 9.89 9.67
C LYS A 152 -10.48 10.92 9.52
N GLU A 153 -10.15 12.13 9.08
CA GLU A 153 -11.08 13.27 9.06
C GLU A 153 -12.01 13.27 7.85
N ARG A 154 -11.52 12.91 6.65
CA ARG A 154 -12.29 12.95 5.41
C ARG A 154 -12.97 11.62 5.07
N LEU A 155 -12.28 10.50 5.28
CA LEU A 155 -12.84 9.17 4.99
C LEU A 155 -13.61 8.58 6.17
N GLY A 156 -13.44 9.13 7.38
CA GLY A 156 -14.03 8.57 8.61
C GLY A 156 -13.49 7.18 8.95
N ALA A 157 -12.32 6.82 8.40
CA ALA A 157 -11.69 5.53 8.60
C ALA A 157 -10.72 5.54 9.79
N ARG A 158 -10.32 4.36 10.26
CA ARG A 158 -9.28 4.22 11.29
C ARG A 158 -7.94 3.83 10.63
N PRO A 159 -7.07 4.79 10.29
CA PRO A 159 -5.73 4.50 9.80
C PRO A 159 -4.84 4.04 10.95
N VAL A 160 -4.10 2.95 10.77
CA VAL A 160 -3.08 2.48 11.72
C VAL A 160 -1.75 2.39 10.98
N PRO A 161 -0.78 3.27 11.25
CA PRO A 161 0.54 3.18 10.65
C PRO A 161 1.22 1.87 11.05
N ILE A 162 1.67 1.10 10.06
CA ILE A 162 2.55 -0.07 10.29
C ILE A 162 3.99 0.22 9.86
N GLN A 163 4.20 1.39 9.27
CA GLN A 163 5.49 1.92 8.86
C GLN A 163 5.59 3.42 9.20
N LEU A 164 6.82 3.91 9.39
CA LEU A 164 7.13 5.34 9.47
C LEU A 164 8.17 5.73 8.43
N PRO A 165 8.02 6.86 7.71
CA PRO A 165 9.00 7.29 6.72
C PRO A 165 10.30 7.76 7.40
N ILE A 166 11.45 7.39 6.84
CA ILE A 166 12.76 7.91 7.23
C ILE A 166 13.14 9.03 6.27
N GLY A 167 13.12 10.26 6.78
CA GLY A 167 13.24 11.46 5.97
C GLY A 167 11.93 11.81 5.24
N ALA A 168 11.94 12.92 4.54
CA ALA A 168 10.80 13.42 3.76
C ALA A 168 11.31 14.11 2.50
N GLU A 169 10.46 14.15 1.46
CA GLU A 169 10.79 14.79 0.19
C GLU A 169 12.10 14.22 -0.41
N ALA A 170 13.01 15.08 -0.87
CA ALA A 170 14.30 14.66 -1.42
C ALA A 170 15.16 13.83 -0.43
N GLU A 171 14.97 14.00 0.88
CA GLU A 171 15.70 13.27 1.92
C GLU A 171 15.03 11.92 2.28
N PHE A 172 13.94 11.55 1.60
CA PHE A 172 13.27 10.27 1.81
C PHE A 172 14.17 9.11 1.36
N LYS A 173 14.69 8.37 2.33
CA LYS A 173 15.67 7.28 2.12
C LYS A 173 15.15 5.91 2.51
N GLY A 174 14.01 5.82 3.19
CA GLY A 174 13.51 4.53 3.65
C GLY A 174 12.32 4.62 4.59
N MET A 175 12.08 3.53 5.31
CA MET A 175 10.98 3.42 6.25
C MET A 175 11.35 2.52 7.43
N VAL A 176 10.77 2.79 8.60
CA VAL A 176 10.79 1.91 9.75
C VAL A 176 9.61 0.96 9.65
N ASP A 177 9.84 -0.34 9.73
CA ASP A 177 8.84 -1.39 9.91
C ASP A 177 8.54 -1.53 11.40
N LEU A 178 7.33 -1.14 11.83
CA LEU A 178 6.91 -1.17 13.23
C LEU A 178 6.59 -2.58 13.73
N VAL A 179 6.33 -3.53 12.82
CA VAL A 179 6.09 -4.93 13.18
C VAL A 179 7.42 -5.60 13.49
N ALA A 180 8.42 -5.44 12.62
CA ALA A 180 9.75 -6.02 12.82
C ALA A 180 10.64 -5.20 13.77
N MET A 181 10.30 -3.93 14.02
CA MET A 181 11.15 -2.93 14.68
C MET A 181 12.53 -2.82 14.06
N LYS A 182 12.55 -2.67 12.73
CA LYS A 182 13.76 -2.48 11.93
C LYS A 182 13.54 -1.37 10.90
N ALA A 183 14.62 -0.73 10.50
CA ALA A 183 14.61 0.25 9.42
C ALA A 183 15.05 -0.40 8.12
N TYR A 184 14.31 -0.14 7.05
CA TYR A 184 14.71 -0.46 5.68
C TYR A 184 15.20 0.83 5.02
N VAL A 185 16.48 0.85 4.64
CA VAL A 185 17.12 2.01 4.02
C VAL A 185 17.61 1.62 2.62
N TRP A 186 17.20 2.42 1.63
CA TRP A 186 17.65 2.30 0.25
C TRP A 186 18.83 3.26 0.05
N HIS A 187 19.94 2.72 -0.43
CA HIS A 187 21.16 3.51 -0.69
C HIS A 187 21.17 4.16 -2.06
N ASP A 188 20.31 3.69 -2.96
CA ASP A 188 20.20 4.18 -4.34
C ASP A 188 18.74 4.21 -4.78
N GLU A 189 18.48 4.95 -5.84
CA GLU A 189 17.21 5.02 -6.56
C GLU A 189 17.19 4.06 -7.77
N GLU A 190 18.32 3.37 -8.02
CA GLU A 190 18.48 2.38 -9.07
C GLU A 190 17.41 1.26 -9.03
N LEU A 191 17.05 0.78 -10.21
CA LEU A 191 16.12 -0.34 -10.35
C LEU A 191 16.67 -1.60 -9.68
N GLY A 192 15.88 -2.20 -8.77
CA GLY A 192 16.35 -3.36 -8.03
C GLY A 192 17.25 -2.99 -6.85
N ALA A 193 17.26 -1.72 -6.43
CA ALA A 193 17.95 -1.26 -5.25
C ALA A 193 17.66 -2.19 -4.07
N LYS A 194 18.73 -2.85 -3.62
CA LYS A 194 18.71 -3.61 -2.38
C LYS A 194 18.59 -2.60 -1.25
N PHE A 195 17.65 -2.84 -0.36
CA PHE A 195 17.59 -2.11 0.90
C PHE A 195 18.34 -2.90 1.95
N ASP A 196 19.02 -2.19 2.83
CA ASP A 196 19.61 -2.78 4.01
C ASP A 196 18.61 -2.74 5.15
N THR A 197 18.56 -3.82 5.91
CA THR A 197 17.84 -3.87 7.18
C THR A 197 18.80 -3.45 8.29
N VAL A 198 18.56 -2.27 8.84
CA VAL A 198 19.37 -1.65 9.89
C VAL A 198 18.54 -1.41 11.15
N ASP A 199 19.21 -1.09 12.25
CA ASP A 199 18.52 -0.64 13.45
C ASP A 199 17.87 0.73 13.24
N ILE A 200 16.79 0.99 13.98
CA ILE A 200 16.04 2.23 13.87
C ILE A 200 16.96 3.42 14.21
N PRO A 201 17.01 4.47 13.35
CA PRO A 201 17.76 5.68 13.64
C PRO A 201 17.43 6.27 15.02
N ALA A 202 18.44 6.76 15.73
CA ALA A 202 18.30 7.20 17.13
C ALA A 202 17.31 8.37 17.29
N ASP A 203 17.23 9.24 16.29
CA ASP A 203 16.31 10.37 16.19
C ASP A 203 14.85 9.94 15.98
N MET A 204 14.61 8.72 15.49
CA MET A 204 13.27 8.17 15.25
C MET A 204 12.83 7.15 16.29
N LYS A 205 13.71 6.74 17.21
CA LYS A 205 13.44 5.65 18.15
C LYS A 205 12.20 5.91 19.01
N ASP A 206 12.11 7.09 19.62
CA ASP A 206 10.97 7.46 20.47
C ASP A 206 9.66 7.52 19.67
N ALA A 207 9.71 8.05 18.44
CA ALA A 207 8.55 8.11 17.55
C ALA A 207 8.10 6.70 17.12
N ALA A 208 9.05 5.80 16.82
CA ALA A 208 8.77 4.42 16.46
C ALA A 208 8.22 3.61 17.63
N GLU A 209 8.74 3.79 18.84
CA GLU A 209 8.23 3.14 20.05
C GLU A 209 6.79 3.58 20.36
N LYS A 210 6.50 4.89 20.25
CA LYS A 210 5.15 5.41 20.40
C LYS A 210 4.19 4.86 19.33
N ALA A 211 4.57 4.93 18.06
CA ALA A 211 3.74 4.43 16.96
C ALA A 211 3.52 2.91 17.06
N ARG A 212 4.52 2.16 17.53
CA ARG A 212 4.38 0.73 17.80
C ARG A 212 3.42 0.45 18.95
N ALA A 213 3.47 1.22 20.03
CA ALA A 213 2.51 1.09 21.13
C ALA A 213 1.07 1.33 20.63
N ASP A 214 0.84 2.42 19.89
CA ASP A 214 -0.47 2.74 19.30
C ASP A 214 -0.95 1.63 18.34
N MET A 215 -0.04 1.06 17.54
CA MET A 215 -0.34 -0.06 16.63
C MET A 215 -0.69 -1.35 17.40
N ILE A 216 0.06 -1.67 18.46
CA ILE A 216 -0.17 -2.85 19.30
C ILE A 216 -1.51 -2.71 20.02
N GLU A 217 -1.83 -1.54 20.56
CA GLU A 217 -3.12 -1.26 21.19
C GLU A 217 -4.28 -1.50 20.22
N ALA A 218 -4.19 -0.94 19.00
CA ALA A 218 -5.19 -1.16 17.97
C ALA A 218 -5.34 -2.63 17.56
N CYS A 219 -4.25 -3.41 17.57
CA CYS A 219 -4.30 -4.85 17.33
C CYS A 219 -4.93 -5.62 18.50
N ALA A 220 -4.61 -5.23 19.74
CA ALA A 220 -5.06 -5.88 20.95
C ALA A 220 -6.59 -5.78 21.12
N GLU A 221 -7.22 -4.69 20.67
CA GLU A 221 -8.68 -4.54 20.64
C GLU A 221 -9.42 -5.63 19.84
N LEU A 222 -8.73 -6.36 18.96
CA LEU A 222 -9.34 -7.36 18.09
C LEU A 222 -9.39 -8.76 18.71
N ASP A 223 -8.75 -8.98 19.86
CA ASP A 223 -8.63 -10.30 20.49
C ASP A 223 -8.46 -10.20 22.02
N ASP A 224 -9.32 -10.87 22.78
CA ASP A 224 -9.36 -10.77 24.24
C ASP A 224 -8.05 -11.22 24.91
N GLN A 225 -7.37 -12.22 24.33
CA GLN A 225 -6.09 -12.69 24.85
C GLN A 225 -5.00 -11.65 24.57
N ALA A 226 -4.95 -11.09 23.35
CA ALA A 226 -4.02 -10.02 23.01
C ALA A 226 -4.22 -8.77 23.89
N MET A 227 -5.48 -8.41 24.19
CA MET A 227 -5.81 -7.33 25.13
C MET A 227 -5.29 -7.60 26.54
N THR A 228 -5.49 -8.83 27.03
CA THR A 228 -5.00 -9.23 28.37
C THR A 228 -3.48 -9.14 28.43
N ASP A 229 -2.78 -9.70 27.44
CA ASP A 229 -1.31 -9.66 27.40
C ASP A 229 -0.77 -8.23 27.28
N TYR A 230 -1.44 -7.35 26.52
CA TYR A 230 -1.10 -5.92 26.44
C TYR A 230 -1.23 -5.20 27.79
N LEU A 231 -2.35 -5.40 28.50
CA LEU A 231 -2.58 -4.78 29.81
C LEU A 231 -1.62 -5.29 30.89
N GLU A 232 -1.17 -6.53 30.77
CA GLU A 232 -0.14 -7.12 31.64
C GLU A 232 1.30 -6.71 31.25
N GLY A 233 1.47 -5.91 30.19
CA GLY A 233 2.77 -5.45 29.71
C GLY A 233 3.62 -6.55 29.06
N LYS A 234 2.99 -7.65 28.61
CA LYS A 234 3.68 -8.72 27.88
C LYS A 234 3.85 -8.33 26.42
N GLU A 235 5.02 -8.64 25.86
CA GLU A 235 5.27 -8.43 24.44
C GLU A 235 4.47 -9.41 23.58
N ILE A 236 3.71 -8.87 22.62
CA ILE A 236 3.04 -9.64 21.59
C ILE A 236 4.03 -9.93 20.47
N ASP A 237 4.14 -11.20 20.06
CA ASP A 237 5.08 -11.61 19.02
C ASP A 237 4.64 -11.15 17.62
N ASN A 238 5.61 -10.99 16.72
CA ASN A 238 5.37 -10.46 15.38
C ASN A 238 4.38 -11.31 14.55
N ALA A 239 4.31 -12.62 14.78
CA ALA A 239 3.37 -13.47 14.06
C ALA A 239 1.93 -13.22 14.52
N THR A 240 1.71 -13.00 15.82
CA THR A 240 0.39 -12.61 16.35
C THR A 240 0.01 -11.21 15.89
N ILE A 241 0.92 -10.23 15.92
CA ILE A 241 0.67 -8.89 15.38
C ILE A 241 0.21 -8.98 13.91
N LYS A 242 0.92 -9.73 13.05
CA LYS A 242 0.53 -9.90 11.63
C LYS A 242 -0.85 -10.56 11.48
N LYS A 243 -1.20 -11.53 12.33
CA LYS A 243 -2.52 -12.17 12.31
C LYS A 243 -3.62 -11.17 12.70
N LEU A 244 -3.39 -10.34 13.71
CA LEU A 244 -4.36 -9.34 14.17
C LEU A 244 -4.54 -8.23 13.14
N ILE A 245 -3.45 -7.72 12.53
CA ILE A 245 -3.53 -6.77 11.40
C ILE A 245 -4.34 -7.38 10.25
N ARG A 246 -4.09 -8.63 9.88
CA ARG A 246 -4.87 -9.31 8.85
C ARG A 246 -6.35 -9.41 9.22
N LYS A 247 -6.67 -9.75 10.47
CA LYS A 247 -8.05 -9.79 10.98
C LYS A 247 -8.71 -8.41 10.88
N ALA A 248 -7.97 -7.35 11.21
CA ALA A 248 -8.43 -5.96 11.11
C ALA A 248 -8.80 -5.58 9.67
N VAL A 249 -7.91 -5.90 8.73
CA VAL A 249 -8.09 -5.60 7.30
C VAL A 249 -9.30 -6.33 6.74
N LEU A 250 -9.41 -7.63 7.00
CA LEU A 250 -10.53 -8.45 6.52
C LEU A 250 -11.88 -8.01 7.08
N ASN A 251 -11.90 -7.49 8.30
CA ASN A 251 -13.11 -6.99 8.97
C ASN A 251 -13.32 -5.47 8.77
N ALA A 252 -12.45 -4.80 8.02
CA ALA A 252 -12.43 -3.34 7.86
C ALA A 252 -12.48 -2.56 9.19
N THR A 253 -11.88 -3.10 10.27
CA THR A 253 -11.88 -2.46 11.59
C THR A 253 -10.86 -1.33 11.68
N PHE A 254 -9.70 -1.54 11.08
CA PHE A 254 -8.73 -0.49 10.79
C PHE A 254 -7.98 -0.81 9.49
N PHE A 255 -7.34 0.21 8.92
CA PHE A 255 -6.63 0.12 7.66
C PHE A 255 -5.13 0.37 7.91
N PRO A 256 -4.26 -0.62 7.69
CA PRO A 256 -2.83 -0.44 7.87
C PRO A 256 -2.31 0.54 6.81
N VAL A 257 -1.50 1.49 7.26
CA VAL A 257 -0.92 2.54 6.40
C VAL A 257 0.57 2.29 6.23
N LEU A 258 0.98 2.21 4.97
CA LEU A 258 2.34 2.04 4.49
C LEU A 258 2.81 3.31 3.78
N CYS A 259 4.11 3.48 3.62
CA CYS A 259 4.68 4.64 2.92
C CYS A 259 5.76 4.23 1.93
N GLY A 260 5.94 5.03 0.88
CA GLY A 260 6.99 4.78 -0.10
C GLY A 260 7.01 5.77 -1.26
N SER A 261 7.88 5.50 -2.20
CA SER A 261 7.93 6.16 -3.50
C SER A 261 8.08 5.10 -4.58
N ALA A 262 6.97 4.82 -5.28
CA ALA A 262 7.00 3.95 -6.45
C ALA A 262 7.85 4.56 -7.58
N PHE A 263 7.94 5.88 -7.66
CA PHE A 263 8.80 6.54 -8.65
C PHE A 263 10.28 6.28 -8.36
N LYS A 264 10.72 6.48 -7.11
CA LYS A 264 12.11 6.27 -6.66
C LYS A 264 12.43 4.84 -6.22
N ASN A 265 11.59 3.87 -6.57
CA ASN A 265 11.82 2.44 -6.29
C ASN A 265 11.90 2.05 -4.80
N LYS A 266 11.38 2.89 -3.88
CA LYS A 266 11.46 2.71 -2.42
C LYS A 266 10.10 2.28 -1.85
N GLY A 267 10.06 1.18 -1.10
CA GLY A 267 8.86 0.76 -0.33
C GLY A 267 7.84 -0.12 -1.07
N VAL A 268 8.03 -0.41 -2.36
CA VAL A 268 7.11 -1.30 -3.10
C VAL A 268 7.29 -2.77 -2.70
N GLN A 269 8.50 -3.21 -2.33
CA GLN A 269 8.72 -4.59 -1.85
C GLN A 269 8.02 -4.84 -0.50
N PRO A 270 8.16 -3.97 0.52
CA PRO A 270 7.35 -4.08 1.74
C PRO A 270 5.84 -3.98 1.49
N LEU A 271 5.40 -3.20 0.50
CA LEU A 271 4.00 -3.19 0.07
C LEU A 271 3.55 -4.57 -0.43
N LEU A 272 4.38 -5.24 -1.24
CA LEU A 272 4.09 -6.59 -1.71
C LEU A 272 4.09 -7.63 -0.59
N ASP A 273 4.94 -7.48 0.43
CA ASP A 273 4.94 -8.34 1.61
C ASP A 273 3.67 -8.16 2.48
N ALA A 274 3.05 -6.97 2.43
CA ALA A 274 1.83 -6.67 3.17
C ALA A 274 0.53 -7.18 2.50
N VAL A 275 0.57 -7.47 1.19
CA VAL A 275 -0.55 -8.01 0.39
C VAL A 275 -0.67 -9.53 0.52
#